data_AF-A0A6C0B2M8-F1
#
_entry.id   AF-A0A6C0B2M8-F1
#
_cell.length_a   1.000
_cell.length_b   1.000
_cell.length_c   1.000
_cell.angle_alpha   90.00
_cell.angle_beta   90.00
_cell.angle_gamma   90.00
#
_symmetry.space_group_name_H-M   'P 1'
#
loop_
_entity.id
_entity.type
_entity.pdbx_description
1 polymer ?
#
loop_
_entity_poly.entity_id
_entity_poly.type
_entity_poly.pdbx_seq_one_letter_code
_entity_poly.pdbx_strand_id
1 'polypeptide(L)'
;MSKTLDFTTFTMVICKYFNLESGCNKEGCLHPHVPYCTNRICIDANKQQTHTLGTCGQKGGGGHAAFIEGKRAAAMAEKAKKKAAKHGQPLYNQVLAVLTADDNRCYNAVIERFPVGLDPNHLASKIVGMFLHGLNHSELNELATMATELNARMLEAIQLIHGDKKETE
;
A
#
# COMPACT_ATOMS: atom_id res chain seq x y z
N MET A 1 26.22 -41.71 35.90
CA MET A 1 24.87 -41.13 35.79
C MET A 1 25.02 -39.61 35.76
N SER A 2 25.19 -39.02 34.58
CA SER A 2 25.33 -37.56 34.41
C SER A 2 23.97 -36.91 34.49
N LYS A 3 23.79 -35.98 35.44
CA LYS A 3 22.62 -35.10 35.49
C LYS A 3 22.77 -34.05 34.37
N THR A 4 21.97 -34.17 33.33
CA THR A 4 21.78 -33.15 32.31
C THR A 4 21.18 -31.92 33.00
N LEU A 5 21.90 -30.80 33.03
CA LEU A 5 21.38 -29.53 33.51
C LEU A 5 20.38 -29.00 32.48
N ASP A 6 19.11 -29.02 32.86
CA ASP A 6 18.00 -28.46 32.08
C ASP A 6 18.12 -26.92 32.07
N PHE A 7 18.46 -26.34 30.92
CA PHE A 7 18.58 -24.89 30.72
C PHE A 7 17.23 -24.23 30.36
N THR A 8 16.13 -24.73 30.93
CA THR A 8 14.83 -24.11 30.76
C THR A 8 14.72 -22.83 31.58
N THR A 9 14.71 -21.69 30.85
CA THR A 9 14.21 -20.37 31.27
C THR A 9 15.18 -19.49 32.08
N PHE A 10 16.34 -19.15 31.51
CA PHE A 10 16.97 -17.88 31.87
C PHE A 10 16.14 -16.73 31.26
N THR A 11 15.29 -16.09 32.07
CA THR A 11 14.77 -14.75 31.75
C THR A 11 15.97 -13.80 31.69
N MET A 12 16.43 -13.50 30.48
CA MET A 12 17.45 -12.47 30.26
C MET A 12 16.88 -11.12 30.72
N VAL A 13 17.36 -10.61 31.85
CA VAL A 13 16.99 -9.29 32.36
C VAL A 13 17.81 -8.24 31.63
N ILE A 14 17.16 -7.56 30.69
CA ILE A 14 17.74 -6.50 29.85
C ILE A 14 17.72 -5.14 30.55
N CYS A 15 18.54 -4.19 30.06
CA CYS A 15 18.62 -2.86 30.66
C CYS A 15 17.36 -2.03 30.37
N LYS A 16 16.58 -1.76 31.43
CA LYS A 16 15.36 -0.95 31.34
C LYS A 16 15.56 0.49 30.87
N TYR A 17 16.75 1.06 31.07
CA TYR A 17 17.02 2.46 30.72
C TYR A 17 17.52 2.65 29.28
N PHE A 18 17.88 1.55 28.60
CA PHE A 18 18.48 1.62 27.27
C PHE A 18 17.57 2.27 26.22
N ASN A 19 16.26 2.00 26.27
CA ASN A 19 15.29 2.54 25.32
C ASN A 19 14.70 3.90 25.68
N LEU A 20 15.10 4.50 26.81
CA LEU A 20 14.66 5.85 27.15
C LEU A 20 15.45 6.86 26.33
N GLU A 21 14.87 8.03 26.05
CA GLU A 21 15.59 9.13 25.37
C GLU A 21 16.84 9.54 26.13
N SER A 22 16.81 9.44 27.46
CA SER A 22 17.96 9.71 28.33
C SER A 22 19.06 8.64 28.27
N GLY A 23 18.78 7.47 27.68
CA GLY A 23 19.69 6.32 27.63
C GLY A 23 20.02 5.69 28.99
N CYS A 24 20.89 4.67 28.96
CA CYS A 24 21.50 4.11 30.18
C CYS A 24 22.80 4.84 30.51
N ASN A 25 22.80 5.62 31.59
CA ASN A 25 23.93 6.47 31.99
C ASN A 25 24.77 5.86 33.13
N LYS A 26 24.59 4.56 33.40
CA LYS A 26 25.32 3.86 34.47
C LYS A 26 26.58 3.23 33.88
N GLU A 27 27.75 3.79 34.22
CA GLU A 27 29.02 3.11 33.99
C GLU A 27 29.01 1.76 34.72
N GLY A 28 29.33 0.68 34.00
CA GLY A 28 29.30 -0.69 34.55
C GLY A 28 27.93 -1.37 34.56
N CYS A 29 26.97 -0.97 33.71
CA CYS A 29 25.69 -1.68 33.58
C CYS A 29 25.92 -3.17 33.23
N LEU A 30 25.49 -4.07 34.12
CA LEU A 30 25.63 -5.53 33.96
C LEU A 30 24.52 -6.15 33.09
N HIS A 31 23.55 -5.35 32.64
CA HIS A 31 22.42 -5.83 31.86
C HIS A 31 22.63 -5.60 30.36
N PRO A 32 22.25 -6.55 29.49
CA PRO A 32 22.33 -6.37 28.04
C PRO A 32 21.57 -5.11 27.56
N HIS A 33 22.27 -4.30 26.75
CA HIS A 33 21.74 -3.09 26.10
C HIS A 33 21.15 -3.44 24.74
N VAL A 34 19.91 -3.94 24.75
CA VAL A 34 19.21 -4.37 23.55
C VAL A 34 17.85 -3.69 23.42
N PRO A 35 17.43 -3.31 22.20
CA PRO A 35 16.11 -2.72 21.98
C PRO A 35 14.98 -3.68 22.37
N TYR A 36 14.06 -3.21 23.21
CA TYR A 36 12.91 -3.98 23.68
C TYR A 36 11.56 -3.35 23.36
N CYS A 37 10.51 -4.15 23.42
CA CYS A 37 9.15 -3.69 23.13
C CYS A 37 8.60 -2.84 24.28
N THR A 38 8.15 -1.62 23.96
CA THR A 38 7.53 -0.67 24.90
C THR A 38 6.01 -0.59 24.78
N ASN A 39 5.40 -1.49 23.99
CA ASN A 39 3.95 -1.52 23.81
C ASN A 39 3.25 -1.93 25.12
N ARG A 40 2.33 -1.09 25.60
CA ARG A 40 1.56 -1.30 26.85
C ARG A 40 0.87 -2.67 26.91
N ILE A 41 0.41 -3.18 25.77
CA ILE A 41 -0.25 -4.50 25.69
C ILE A 41 0.70 -5.65 26.08
N CYS A 42 2.00 -5.48 25.81
CA CYS A 42 3.01 -6.47 26.13
C CYS A 42 3.64 -6.27 27.52
N ILE A 43 3.19 -5.25 28.27
CA ILE A 43 3.77 -4.81 29.55
C ILE A 43 2.91 -5.28 30.75
N ASP A 44 1.70 -5.80 30.54
CA ASP A 44 0.83 -6.14 31.67
C ASP A 44 1.12 -7.48 32.37
N ALA A 45 1.01 -7.39 33.71
CA ALA A 45 1.05 -8.40 34.76
C ALA A 45 2.40 -9.10 35.03
N ASN A 46 3.22 -8.47 35.88
CA ASN A 46 4.30 -9.08 36.69
C ASN A 46 5.46 -9.78 35.98
N LYS A 47 5.59 -9.66 34.65
CA LYS A 47 6.76 -10.15 33.90
C LYS A 47 7.45 -8.98 33.21
N GLN A 48 8.45 -8.45 33.90
CA GLN A 48 9.33 -7.39 33.44
C GLN A 48 9.88 -7.69 32.05
N GLN A 49 9.46 -6.92 31.03
CA GLN A 49 10.29 -6.55 29.87
C GLN A 49 11.12 -7.71 29.25
N THR A 50 10.53 -8.90 29.08
CA THR A 50 11.30 -10.12 28.78
C THR A 50 11.53 -10.37 27.28
N HIS A 51 11.19 -9.43 26.39
CA HIS A 51 11.32 -9.68 24.95
C HIS A 51 11.90 -8.47 24.20
N THR A 52 12.87 -8.78 23.34
CA THR A 52 13.49 -7.86 22.41
C THR A 52 12.53 -7.55 21.27
N LEU A 53 12.77 -6.46 20.53
CA LEU A 53 12.01 -6.19 19.29
C LEU A 53 12.08 -7.37 18.30
N GLY A 54 13.20 -8.11 18.26
CA GLY A 54 13.35 -9.30 17.41
C GLY A 54 12.52 -10.51 17.82
N THR A 55 12.05 -10.57 19.07
CA THR A 55 11.19 -11.65 19.60
C THR A 55 9.74 -11.20 19.82
N CYS A 56 9.47 -9.91 19.60
CA CYS A 56 8.14 -9.33 19.59
C CYS A 56 7.32 -9.91 18.43
N GLY A 57 6.24 -10.64 18.75
CA GLY A 57 5.35 -11.28 17.77
C GLY A 57 5.47 -12.80 17.65
N GLN A 58 6.39 -13.45 18.35
CA GLN A 58 6.52 -14.93 18.30
C GLN A 58 5.59 -15.69 19.27
N LYS A 59 5.01 -15.02 20.27
CA LYS A 59 4.10 -15.65 21.25
C LYS A 59 2.87 -14.75 21.50
N GLY A 60 1.85 -14.85 20.66
CA GLY A 60 0.56 -14.17 20.90
C GLY A 60 -0.19 -13.88 19.61
N GLY A 61 -1.28 -14.63 19.38
CA GLY A 61 -1.88 -14.88 18.08
C GLY A 61 -2.44 -13.67 17.33
N GLY A 62 -2.36 -13.76 16.00
CA GLY A 62 -3.24 -13.14 14.97
C GLY A 62 -3.39 -11.62 14.93
N GLY A 63 -3.63 -10.96 16.06
CA GLY A 63 -3.96 -9.54 16.16
C GLY A 63 -2.83 -8.60 15.72
N HIS A 64 -1.56 -8.99 15.88
CA HIS A 64 -0.44 -8.16 15.42
C HIS A 64 -0.28 -8.20 13.89
N ALA A 65 -0.54 -9.34 13.26
CA ALA A 65 -0.56 -9.47 11.81
C ALA A 65 -1.73 -8.66 11.22
N ALA A 66 -2.93 -8.77 11.80
CA ALA A 66 -4.09 -7.97 11.41
C ALA A 66 -3.88 -6.46 11.62
N PHE A 67 -3.18 -6.05 12.68
CA PHE A 67 -2.83 -4.64 12.91
C PHE A 67 -1.82 -4.10 11.89
N ILE A 68 -0.78 -4.88 11.56
CA ILE A 68 0.19 -4.53 10.51
C ILE A 68 -0.50 -4.48 9.15
N GLU A 69 -1.36 -5.46 8.85
CA GLU A 69 -2.16 -5.50 7.63
C GLU A 69 -3.11 -4.31 7.54
N GLY A 70 -3.80 -3.95 8.62
CA GLY A 70 -4.63 -2.76 8.70
C GLY A 70 -3.83 -1.46 8.47
N LYS A 71 -2.63 -1.35 9.04
CA LYS A 71 -1.73 -0.21 8.76
C LYS A 71 -1.22 -0.18 7.32
N ARG A 72 -0.92 -1.34 6.73
CA ARG A 72 -0.54 -1.44 5.32
C ARG A 72 -1.71 -1.04 4.41
N ALA A 73 -2.92 -1.53 4.68
CA ALA A 73 -4.12 -1.16 3.95
C ALA A 73 -4.41 0.35 4.03
N ALA A 74 -4.32 0.94 5.24
CA ALA A 74 -4.48 2.38 5.43
C ALA A 74 -3.41 3.20 4.67
N ALA A 75 -2.14 2.78 4.73
CA ALA A 75 -1.06 3.44 4.01
C ALA A 75 -1.22 3.33 2.48
N MET A 76 -1.69 2.19 1.97
CA MET A 76 -1.98 2.00 0.55
C MET A 76 -3.19 2.82 0.11
N ALA A 77 -4.26 2.88 0.90
CA ALA A 77 -5.42 3.73 0.65
C ALA A 77 -5.05 5.21 0.60
N GLU A 78 -4.18 5.66 1.51
CA GLU A 78 -3.71 7.04 1.53
C GLU A 78 -2.80 7.37 0.34
N LYS A 79 -1.95 6.43 -0.09
CA LYS A 79 -1.19 6.55 -1.34
C LYS A 79 -2.11 6.63 -2.55
N ALA A 80 -3.15 5.80 -2.61
CA ALA A 80 -4.14 5.83 -3.69
C ALA A 80 -4.90 7.16 -3.74
N LYS A 81 -5.30 7.71 -2.59
CA LYS A 81 -5.93 9.03 -2.50
C LYS A 81 -5.02 10.15 -2.99
N LYS A 82 -3.76 10.18 -2.54
CA LYS A 82 -2.77 11.18 -2.99
C LYS A 82 -2.51 11.09 -4.50
N LYS A 83 -2.46 9.88 -5.04
CA LYS A 83 -2.30 9.62 -6.47
C LYS A 83 -3.52 10.10 -7.27
N ALA A 84 -4.73 9.78 -6.83
CA ALA A 84 -5.95 10.25 -7.46
C ALA A 84 -6.08 11.77 -7.41
N ALA A 85 -5.73 12.40 -6.28
CA ALA A 85 -5.77 13.85 -6.14
C ALA A 85 -4.77 14.57 -7.08
N LYS A 86 -3.57 13.99 -7.26
CA LYS A 86 -2.54 14.58 -8.12
C LYS A 86 -2.83 14.39 -9.61
N HIS A 87 -3.28 13.20 -9.99
CA HIS A 87 -3.29 12.74 -11.39
C HIS A 87 -4.69 12.59 -11.99
N GLY A 88 -5.72 12.40 -11.15
CA GLY A 88 -7.07 12.07 -11.61
C GLY A 88 -7.69 13.14 -12.47
N GLN A 89 -7.89 14.35 -11.94
CA GLN A 89 -8.56 15.43 -12.68
C GLN A 89 -7.77 15.87 -13.94
N PRO A 90 -6.43 16.05 -13.91
CA PRO A 90 -5.67 16.40 -15.10
C PRO A 90 -5.78 15.34 -16.21
N LEU A 91 -5.62 14.06 -15.87
CA LEU A 91 -5.74 12.98 -16.85
C LEU A 91 -7.17 12.84 -17.37
N TYR A 92 -8.18 13.02 -16.51
CA TYR A 92 -9.58 13.03 -16.94
C TYR A 92 -9.84 14.10 -18.01
N ASN A 93 -9.38 15.32 -17.77
CA ASN A 93 -9.56 16.41 -18.72
C ASN A 93 -8.86 16.11 -20.06
N GLN A 94 -7.66 15.52 -20.03
CA GLN A 94 -6.93 15.14 -21.24
C GLN A 94 -7.63 14.02 -22.01
N VAL A 95 -8.01 12.93 -21.34
CA VAL A 95 -8.72 11.80 -21.95
C VAL A 95 -10.06 12.24 -22.54
N LEU A 96 -10.82 13.04 -21.79
CA LEU A 96 -12.10 13.56 -22.27
C LEU A 96 -11.89 14.45 -23.49
N ALA A 97 -10.90 15.36 -23.47
CA ALA A 97 -10.60 16.21 -24.61
C ALA A 97 -10.26 15.40 -25.88
N VAL A 98 -9.52 14.29 -25.74
CA VAL A 98 -9.24 13.39 -26.87
C VAL A 98 -10.52 12.74 -27.39
N LEU A 99 -11.39 12.25 -26.50
CA LEU A 99 -12.63 11.58 -26.89
C LEU A 99 -13.64 12.53 -27.57
N THR A 100 -13.75 13.76 -27.07
CA THR A 100 -14.76 14.74 -27.51
C THR A 100 -14.24 15.73 -28.55
N ALA A 101 -12.95 15.68 -28.91
CA ALA A 101 -12.39 16.49 -29.98
C ALA A 101 -13.14 16.27 -31.31
N ASP A 102 -13.17 17.32 -32.14
CA ASP A 102 -13.80 17.32 -33.47
C ASP A 102 -15.20 16.70 -33.47
N ASP A 103 -16.08 17.21 -32.60
CA ASP A 103 -17.47 16.75 -32.46
C ASP A 103 -17.57 15.23 -32.17
N ASN A 104 -16.79 14.77 -31.18
CA ASN A 104 -16.74 13.38 -30.74
C ASN A 104 -16.25 12.38 -31.80
N ARG A 105 -15.48 12.83 -32.82
CA ARG A 105 -14.98 11.95 -33.88
C ARG A 105 -14.22 10.74 -33.36
N CYS A 106 -13.33 10.95 -32.38
CA CYS A 106 -12.54 9.86 -31.78
C CYS A 106 -13.44 8.87 -31.03
N TYR A 107 -14.31 9.39 -30.17
CA TYR A 107 -15.28 8.58 -29.45
C TYR A 107 -16.14 7.74 -30.40
N ASN A 108 -16.74 8.35 -31.42
CA ASN A 108 -17.61 7.67 -32.40
C ASN A 108 -16.88 6.53 -33.11
N ALA A 109 -15.65 6.76 -33.57
CA ALA A 109 -14.84 5.72 -34.21
C ALA A 109 -14.49 4.57 -33.25
N VAL A 110 -14.26 4.88 -31.98
CA VAL A 110 -13.94 3.89 -30.94
C VAL A 110 -15.17 3.03 -30.61
N ILE A 111 -16.33 3.64 -30.36
CA ILE A 111 -17.53 2.88 -29.96
C ILE A 111 -18.11 2.03 -31.08
N GLU A 112 -17.91 2.43 -32.34
CA GLU A 112 -18.27 1.62 -33.50
C GLU A 112 -17.47 0.31 -33.53
N ARG A 113 -16.19 0.37 -33.14
CA ARG A 113 -15.30 -0.79 -33.10
C ARG A 113 -15.38 -1.59 -31.80
N PHE A 114 -15.62 -0.92 -30.67
CA PHE A 114 -15.68 -1.48 -29.34
C PHE A 114 -16.95 -0.97 -28.62
N PRO A 115 -18.12 -1.59 -28.86
CA PRO A 115 -19.38 -1.13 -28.29
C PRO A 115 -19.42 -1.38 -26.77
N VAL A 116 -19.02 -0.37 -26.00
CA VAL A 116 -18.98 -0.42 -24.53
C VAL A 116 -20.26 0.09 -23.86
N GLY A 117 -21.11 0.84 -24.59
CA GLY A 117 -22.37 1.40 -24.07
C GLY A 117 -22.18 2.43 -22.95
N LEU A 118 -21.08 3.18 -22.98
CA LEU A 118 -20.76 4.26 -22.05
C LEU A 118 -20.64 5.56 -22.83
N ASP A 119 -21.23 6.66 -22.35
CA ASP A 119 -20.98 7.99 -22.94
C ASP A 119 -19.54 8.47 -22.68
N PRO A 120 -19.08 9.52 -23.37
CA PRO A 120 -17.69 9.97 -23.29
C PRO A 120 -17.19 10.29 -21.88
N ASN A 121 -18.06 10.83 -20.99
CA ASN A 121 -17.66 11.19 -19.63
C ASN A 121 -17.44 9.94 -18.77
N HIS A 122 -18.37 8.98 -18.86
CA HIS A 122 -18.23 7.73 -18.13
C HIS A 122 -17.09 6.87 -18.68
N LEU A 123 -16.87 6.87 -20.00
CA LEU A 123 -15.74 6.20 -20.61
C LEU A 123 -14.41 6.80 -20.14
N ALA A 124 -14.27 8.14 -20.18
CA ALA A 124 -13.08 8.83 -19.69
C ALA A 124 -12.81 8.52 -18.21
N SER A 125 -13.86 8.57 -17.37
CA SER A 125 -13.77 8.25 -15.94
C SER A 125 -13.27 6.83 -15.72
N LYS A 126 -13.78 5.86 -16.49
CA LYS A 126 -13.40 4.45 -16.36
C LYS A 126 -11.95 4.20 -16.81
N ILE A 127 -11.54 4.80 -17.92
CA ILE A 127 -10.15 4.74 -18.41
C ILE A 127 -9.18 5.31 -17.37
N VAL A 128 -9.47 6.50 -16.83
CA VAL A 128 -8.63 7.12 -15.80
C VAL A 128 -8.58 6.28 -14.52
N GLY A 129 -9.72 5.70 -14.12
CA GLY A 129 -9.76 4.74 -13.02
C GLY A 129 -8.78 3.59 -13.24
N MET A 130 -8.78 2.99 -14.44
CA MET A 130 -7.84 1.91 -14.79
C MET A 130 -6.38 2.36 -14.73
N PHE A 131 -6.05 3.55 -15.22
CA PHE A 131 -4.68 4.09 -15.13
C PHE A 131 -4.25 4.34 -13.68
N LEU A 132 -5.14 4.93 -12.87
CA LEU A 132 -4.88 5.17 -11.45
C LEU A 132 -4.74 3.88 -10.64
N HIS A 133 -5.31 2.77 -11.10
CA HIS A 133 -5.10 1.46 -10.48
C HIS A 133 -3.82 0.77 -10.99
N GLY A 134 -3.57 0.77 -12.30
CA GLY A 134 -2.51 -0.03 -12.93
C GLY A 134 -1.11 0.59 -12.94
N LEU A 135 -1.00 1.93 -12.99
CA LEU A 135 0.28 2.59 -13.32
C LEU A 135 0.89 3.35 -12.14
N ASN A 136 2.20 3.40 -12.02
CA ASN A 136 2.87 4.14 -10.95
C ASN A 136 2.96 5.67 -11.22
N HIS A 137 3.52 6.44 -10.28
CA HIS A 137 3.58 7.90 -10.43
C HIS A 137 4.44 8.38 -11.61
N SER A 138 5.51 7.67 -11.98
CA SER A 138 6.37 8.01 -13.13
C SER A 138 5.60 7.79 -14.43
N GLU A 139 5.00 6.61 -14.57
CA GLU A 139 4.21 6.24 -15.75
C GLU A 139 3.03 7.20 -15.96
N LEU A 140 2.35 7.62 -14.89
CA LEU A 140 1.27 8.62 -14.99
C LEU A 140 1.78 10.02 -15.36
N ASN A 141 3.00 10.41 -14.96
CA ASN A 141 3.59 11.67 -15.41
C ASN A 141 3.95 11.60 -16.91
N GLU A 142 4.50 10.48 -17.36
CA GLU A 142 4.83 10.25 -18.77
C GLU A 142 3.57 10.30 -19.64
N LEU A 143 2.50 9.62 -19.22
CA LEU A 143 1.19 9.68 -19.88
C LEU A 143 0.63 11.10 -20.00
N ALA A 144 0.79 11.92 -18.96
CA ALA A 144 0.31 13.30 -18.97
C ALA A 144 1.06 14.20 -19.96
N THR A 145 2.22 13.77 -20.47
CA THR A 145 3.11 14.56 -21.33
C THR A 145 3.26 14.00 -22.74
N MET A 146 3.04 12.70 -22.94
CA MET A 146 3.24 12.02 -24.22
C MET A 146 1.90 11.60 -24.85
N ALA A 147 1.40 12.42 -25.78
CA ALA A 147 0.10 12.20 -26.42
C ALA A 147 -0.01 10.86 -27.17
N THR A 148 1.07 10.38 -27.79
CA THR A 148 1.09 9.08 -28.49
C THR A 148 0.91 7.91 -27.53
N GLU A 149 1.59 7.97 -26.37
CA GLU A 149 1.48 6.94 -25.33
C GLU A 149 0.09 6.96 -24.69
N LEU A 150 -0.45 8.16 -24.43
CA LEU A 150 -1.81 8.32 -23.92
C LEU A 150 -2.85 7.66 -24.83
N ASN A 151 -2.77 7.91 -26.14
CA ASN A 151 -3.71 7.33 -27.10
C ASN A 151 -3.58 5.79 -27.17
N ALA A 152 -2.37 5.24 -27.12
CA ALA A 152 -2.14 3.80 -27.12
C ALA A 152 -2.75 3.15 -25.87
N ARG A 153 -2.47 3.71 -24.68
CA ARG A 153 -3.01 3.21 -23.41
C ARG A 153 -4.52 3.38 -23.30
N MET A 154 -5.10 4.44 -23.86
CA MET A 154 -6.54 4.61 -23.95
C MET A 154 -7.18 3.46 -24.73
N LEU A 155 -6.60 3.10 -25.88
CA LEU A 155 -7.10 2.02 -26.71
C LEU A 155 -7.02 0.66 -25.99
N GLU A 156 -5.91 0.37 -25.29
CA GLU A 156 -5.77 -0.82 -24.45
C GLU A 156 -6.86 -0.88 -23.37
N ALA A 157 -7.09 0.23 -22.66
CA ALA A 157 -8.11 0.32 -21.62
C ALA A 157 -9.53 0.09 -22.20
N ILE A 158 -9.83 0.65 -23.36
CA ILE A 158 -11.13 0.45 -24.04
C ILE A 158 -11.33 -1.02 -24.43
N GLN A 159 -10.29 -1.67 -24.96
CA GLN A 159 -10.34 -3.09 -25.32
C GLN A 159 -10.64 -3.97 -24.11
N LEU A 160 -10.00 -3.68 -22.97
CA LEU A 160 -10.26 -4.36 -21.71
C LEU A 160 -11.70 -4.12 -21.21
N ILE A 161 -12.19 -2.88 -21.23
CA ILE A 161 -13.58 -2.56 -20.84
C ILE A 161 -14.59 -3.32 -21.70
N HIS A 162 -14.34 -3.42 -23.00
CA HIS A 162 -15.19 -4.19 -23.91
C HIS A 162 -15.08 -5.70 -23.66
N GLY A 163 -13.88 -6.22 -23.36
CA GLY A 163 -13.65 -7.62 -22.99
C GLY A 163 -14.42 -8.04 -21.75
N ASP A 164 -14.33 -7.26 -20.66
CA ASP A 164 -15.06 -7.51 -19.40
C ASP A 164 -16.57 -7.61 -19.62
N LYS A 165 -17.11 -6.81 -20.56
CA LYS A 165 -18.55 -6.78 -20.86
C LYS A 165 -19.02 -8.05 -21.58
N LYS A 166 -18.16 -8.69 -22.38
CA LYS A 166 -18.47 -9.95 -23.06
C LYS A 166 -18.44 -11.16 -22.15
N GLU A 167 -17.69 -11.11 -21.05
CA GLU A 167 -17.62 -12.21 -20.07
C GLU A 167 -18.73 -12.16 -19.03
N THR A 168 -19.44 -11.04 -18.92
CA THR A 168 -20.56 -10.84 -17.98
C THR A 168 -21.95 -11.02 -18.61
N GLU A 169 -22.02 -11.31 -19.92
CA GLU A 169 -23.22 -11.68 -20.67
C GLU A 169 -23.26 -13.19 -20.98
#